data_AF-A0A959EQI9-F1
#
_entry.id   AF-A0A959EQI9-F1
#
_cell.length_a   1.000
_cell.length_b   1.000
_cell.length_c   1.000
_cell.angle_alpha   90.00
_cell.angle_beta   90.00
_cell.angle_gamma   90.00
#
_symmetry.space_group_name_H-M   'P 1'
#
loop_
_entity.id
_entity.type
_entity.pdbx_description
1 polymer ?
#
loop_
_entity_poly.entity_id
_entity_poly.type
_entity_poly.pdbx_seq_one_letter_code
_entity_poly.pdbx_strand_id
1 'polypeptide(L)'
;NLVVGLVVVGWGLSSKADLSERLAHIGKFWWHFALASIPFFLGWLPQLLYFKLVHGSWWIHAYAGERFFWDQPLVGRILFSYRKGWLVYTPLMSLALIGFVPLWRKVRPAFWGILLFFLVNLYVVSCWGNWWYGGSYGMRVLIESSAILSFPLAASISAIVHHRLGSYLFTALFPLFIGLSLLQTHQYSHGIIHHDAMTKKAYWAVFGHLHPAGKKVMDRREKYLDRPDYTAANKDREYRGKMR
;
A
#
# COMPACT_ATOMS: atom_id res chain seq x y z
N ASN A 1 -2.02 -11.39 -2.72
CA ASN A 1 -1.00 -10.75 -3.58
C ASN A 1 0.14 -11.72 -3.90
N LEU A 2 0.37 -12.06 -5.17
CA LEU A 2 1.40 -13.04 -5.58
C LEU A 2 2.84 -12.56 -5.37
N VAL A 3 3.07 -11.24 -5.32
CA VAL A 3 4.40 -10.65 -5.10
C VAL A 3 4.98 -11.07 -3.75
N VAL A 4 4.15 -11.46 -2.78
CA VAL A 4 4.58 -11.99 -1.47
C VAL A 4 5.51 -13.21 -1.62
N GLY A 5 5.39 -13.98 -2.71
CA GLY A 5 6.31 -15.09 -3.00
C GLY A 5 7.79 -14.65 -3.07
N LEU A 6 8.07 -13.39 -3.41
CA LEU A 6 9.43 -12.83 -3.38
C LEU A 6 10.02 -12.81 -1.96
N VAL A 7 9.20 -12.68 -0.93
CA VAL A 7 9.68 -12.77 0.46
C VAL A 7 10.16 -14.19 0.73
N VAL A 8 9.40 -15.21 0.34
CA VAL A 8 9.75 -16.63 0.54
C VAL A 8 11.03 -17.00 -0.22
N VAL A 9 11.11 -16.61 -1.49
CA VAL A 9 12.29 -16.90 -2.33
C VAL A 9 13.51 -16.08 -1.88
N GLY A 10 13.29 -14.84 -1.47
CA GLY A 10 14.34 -13.89 -1.09
C GLY A 10 14.84 -14.03 0.35
N TRP A 11 14.17 -14.82 1.19
CA TRP A 11 14.53 -14.98 2.59
C TRP A 11 15.82 -15.79 2.75
N GLY A 12 16.80 -15.25 3.46
CA GLY A 12 18.07 -15.91 3.74
C GLY A 12 19.07 -15.87 2.59
N LEU A 13 18.81 -15.13 1.51
CA LEU A 13 19.76 -14.99 0.41
C LEU A 13 20.97 -14.14 0.84
N SER A 14 22.14 -14.76 0.90
CA SER A 14 23.43 -14.13 1.17
C SER A 14 24.36 -14.18 -0.05
N SER A 15 24.16 -15.16 -0.94
CA SER A 15 24.91 -15.37 -2.16
C SER A 15 24.03 -15.76 -3.35
N LYS A 16 24.59 -15.74 -4.57
CA LYS A 16 23.91 -16.28 -5.77
C LYS A 16 23.70 -17.79 -5.71
N ALA A 17 24.59 -18.52 -5.02
CA ALA A 17 24.47 -19.97 -4.86
C ALA A 17 23.21 -20.33 -4.06
N ASP A 18 22.90 -19.55 -3.02
CA ASP A 18 21.72 -19.74 -2.16
C ASP A 18 20.41 -19.61 -2.95
N LEU A 19 20.39 -18.85 -4.04
CA LEU A 19 19.22 -18.75 -4.93
C LEU A 19 19.07 -20.02 -5.76
N SER A 20 20.16 -20.51 -6.35
CA SER A 20 20.17 -21.74 -7.13
C SER A 20 19.71 -22.94 -6.29
N GLU A 21 20.24 -23.06 -5.07
CA GLU A 21 19.88 -24.13 -4.14
C GLU A 21 18.39 -24.05 -3.77
N ARG A 22 17.87 -22.85 -3.52
CA ARG A 22 16.47 -22.64 -3.15
C ARG A 22 15.50 -22.94 -4.29
N LEU A 23 15.85 -22.57 -5.52
CA LEU A 23 15.07 -22.95 -6.70
C LEU A 23 15.10 -24.47 -6.93
N ALA A 24 16.25 -25.13 -6.74
CA ALA A 24 16.36 -26.58 -6.82
C ALA A 24 15.53 -27.28 -5.73
N HIS A 25 15.51 -26.74 -4.50
CA HIS A 25 14.72 -27.25 -3.40
C HIS A 25 13.21 -27.09 -3.66
N ILE A 26 12.77 -25.92 -4.17
CA ILE A 26 11.38 -25.70 -4.58
C ILE A 26 10.98 -26.72 -5.66
N GLY A 27 11.85 -26.95 -6.65
CA GLY A 27 11.63 -27.96 -7.69
C GLY A 27 11.53 -29.38 -7.13
N LYS A 28 12.41 -29.76 -6.20
CA LYS A 28 12.41 -31.09 -5.55
C LYS A 28 11.12 -31.34 -4.75
N PHE A 29 10.60 -30.30 -4.11
CA PHE A 29 9.45 -30.38 -3.19
C PHE A 29 8.18 -29.75 -3.75
N TRP A 30 8.05 -29.65 -5.08
CA TRP A 30 6.92 -29.01 -5.76
C TRP A 30 5.55 -29.56 -5.30
N TRP A 31 5.48 -30.86 -4.95
CA TRP A 31 4.25 -31.50 -4.48
C TRP A 31 3.73 -30.94 -3.16
N HIS A 32 4.59 -30.39 -2.28
CA HIS A 32 4.14 -29.70 -1.07
C HIS A 32 3.35 -28.43 -1.43
N PHE A 33 3.79 -27.71 -2.47
CA PHE A 33 3.05 -26.55 -2.97
C PHE A 33 1.73 -26.98 -3.64
N ALA A 34 1.73 -28.12 -4.35
CA ALA A 34 0.50 -28.69 -4.89
C ALA A 34 -0.50 -29.06 -3.78
N LEU A 35 -0.05 -29.71 -2.70
CA LEU A 35 -0.90 -29.99 -1.53
C LEU A 35 -1.38 -28.71 -0.84
N ALA A 36 -0.51 -27.71 -0.66
CA ALA A 36 -0.87 -26.41 -0.09
C ALA A 36 -1.88 -25.64 -0.95
N SER A 37 -1.95 -25.91 -2.25
CA SER A 37 -2.95 -25.30 -3.14
C SER A 37 -4.37 -25.80 -2.87
N ILE A 38 -4.54 -27.01 -2.32
CA ILE A 38 -5.86 -27.60 -2.02
C ILE A 38 -6.65 -26.72 -1.03
N PRO A 39 -6.17 -26.44 0.19
CA PRO A 39 -6.89 -25.56 1.11
C PRO A 39 -7.05 -24.14 0.57
N PHE A 40 -6.11 -23.65 -0.24
CA PHE A 40 -6.24 -22.35 -0.92
C PHE A 40 -7.46 -22.31 -1.86
N PHE A 41 -7.62 -23.31 -2.73
CA PHE A 41 -8.78 -23.39 -3.63
C PHE A 41 -10.08 -23.72 -2.91
N LEU A 42 -10.04 -24.55 -1.86
CA LEU A 42 -11.20 -24.80 -1.00
C LEU A 42 -11.68 -23.51 -0.33
N GLY A 43 -10.77 -22.65 0.12
CA GLY A 43 -11.12 -21.33 0.64
C GLY A 43 -11.75 -20.40 -0.39
N TRP A 44 -11.43 -20.56 -1.68
CA TRP A 44 -12.04 -19.81 -2.79
C TRP A 44 -13.38 -20.37 -3.26
N LEU A 45 -13.69 -21.63 -2.91
CA LEU A 45 -14.89 -22.30 -3.39
C LEU A 45 -16.19 -21.54 -3.06
N PRO A 46 -16.40 -20.98 -1.85
CA PRO A 46 -17.60 -20.19 -1.56
C PRO A 46 -17.76 -18.98 -2.49
N GLN A 47 -16.66 -18.27 -2.79
CA GLN A 47 -16.67 -17.11 -3.69
C GLN A 47 -17.01 -17.51 -5.14
N LEU A 48 -16.44 -18.62 -5.61
CA LEU A 48 -16.68 -19.15 -6.95
C LEU A 48 -18.12 -19.63 -7.13
N LEU A 49 -18.66 -20.34 -6.12
CA LEU A 49 -20.07 -20.75 -6.10
C LEU A 49 -21.01 -19.55 -6.09
N TYR A 50 -20.70 -18.53 -5.29
CA TYR A 50 -21.46 -17.28 -5.28
C TYR A 50 -21.53 -16.64 -6.68
N PHE A 51 -20.40 -16.52 -7.38
CA PHE A 51 -20.39 -16.00 -8.76
C PHE A 51 -21.23 -16.87 -9.70
N LYS A 52 -21.14 -18.20 -9.59
CA LYS A 52 -21.90 -19.09 -10.45
C LYS A 52 -23.42 -18.97 -10.21
N LEU A 53 -23.83 -18.87 -8.94
CA LEU A 53 -25.23 -18.79 -8.55
C LEU A 53 -25.85 -17.42 -8.90
N VAL A 54 -25.14 -16.32 -8.70
CA VAL A 54 -25.68 -14.96 -8.87
C VAL A 54 -25.46 -14.41 -10.28
N HIS A 55 -24.29 -14.67 -10.88
CA HIS A 55 -23.89 -14.08 -12.16
C HIS A 55 -23.81 -15.10 -13.30
N GLY A 56 -24.16 -16.37 -13.06
CA GLY A 56 -24.14 -17.44 -14.06
C GLY A 56 -22.74 -17.86 -14.52
N SER A 57 -21.67 -17.23 -14.02
CA SER A 57 -20.28 -17.38 -14.46
C SER A 57 -19.36 -17.66 -13.28
N TRP A 58 -18.29 -18.43 -13.51
CA TRP A 58 -17.26 -18.70 -12.48
C TRP A 58 -16.25 -17.57 -12.33
N TRP A 59 -16.31 -16.56 -13.19
CA TRP A 59 -15.38 -15.45 -13.26
C TRP A 59 -16.08 -14.15 -13.64
N ILE A 60 -15.76 -13.07 -12.93
CA ILE A 60 -16.29 -11.73 -13.17
C ILE A 60 -15.12 -10.78 -13.35
N HIS A 61 -15.09 -10.09 -14.49
CA HIS A 61 -14.09 -9.05 -14.74
C HIS A 61 -14.55 -7.72 -14.14
N ALA A 62 -14.24 -7.50 -12.85
CA ALA A 62 -14.65 -6.30 -12.11
C ALA A 62 -13.95 -5.00 -12.55
N TYR A 63 -12.88 -5.09 -13.34
CA TYR A 63 -12.04 -3.96 -13.77
C TYR A 63 -12.04 -3.79 -15.30
N ALA A 64 -13.17 -4.10 -15.94
CA ALA A 64 -13.32 -3.96 -17.38
C ALA A 64 -12.99 -2.53 -17.86
N GLY A 65 -12.02 -2.42 -18.77
CA GLY A 65 -11.55 -1.14 -19.30
C GLY A 65 -10.39 -0.50 -18.54
N GLU A 66 -9.92 -1.11 -17.44
CA GLU A 66 -8.70 -0.68 -16.74
C GLU A 66 -7.45 -1.36 -17.31
N ARG A 67 -6.30 -0.68 -17.22
CA ARG A 67 -5.01 -1.24 -17.68
C ARG A 67 -3.84 -0.73 -16.87
N PHE A 68 -2.70 -1.39 -17.04
CA PHE A 68 -1.42 -0.95 -16.51
C PHE A 68 -0.62 -0.14 -17.54
N PHE A 69 0.10 0.87 -17.04
CA PHE A 69 1.06 1.69 -17.78
C PHE A 69 2.45 1.48 -17.18
N TRP A 70 3.08 0.37 -17.55
CA TRP A 70 4.38 -0.07 -17.00
C TRP A 70 5.51 0.95 -17.22
N ASP A 71 5.46 1.71 -18.31
CA ASP A 71 6.42 2.77 -18.66
C ASP A 71 6.14 4.11 -17.97
N GLN A 72 5.02 4.23 -17.24
CA GLN A 72 4.62 5.46 -16.56
C GLN A 72 4.17 5.22 -15.11
N PRO A 73 5.09 4.76 -14.24
CA PRO A 73 4.80 4.56 -12.83
C PRO A 73 4.61 5.91 -12.11
N LEU A 74 3.53 6.04 -11.34
CA LEU A 74 3.21 7.25 -10.56
C LEU A 74 3.63 7.09 -9.09
N VAL A 75 4.88 6.65 -8.84
CA VAL A 75 5.39 6.35 -7.48
C VAL A 75 5.26 7.56 -6.54
N GLY A 76 5.62 8.75 -6.99
CA GLY A 76 5.51 9.97 -6.18
C GLY A 76 4.06 10.27 -5.76
N ARG A 77 3.08 10.01 -6.63
CA ARG A 77 1.66 10.17 -6.31
C ARG A 77 1.20 9.12 -5.30
N ILE A 78 1.62 7.86 -5.47
CA ILE A 78 1.34 6.76 -4.55
C ILE A 78 1.85 7.06 -3.14
N LEU A 79 3.03 7.65 -3.02
CA LEU A 79 3.65 7.93 -1.72
C LEU A 79 3.18 9.25 -1.09
N PHE A 80 3.08 10.33 -1.87
CA PHE A 80 3.03 11.70 -1.31
C PHE A 80 1.84 12.55 -1.77
N SER A 81 0.96 12.05 -2.64
CA SER A 81 -0.17 12.86 -3.09
C SER A 81 -1.14 13.20 -1.96
N TYR A 82 -1.64 14.43 -1.92
CA TYR A 82 -2.74 14.79 -1.01
C TYR A 82 -4.08 14.17 -1.38
N ARG A 83 -4.19 13.51 -2.54
CA ARG A 83 -5.38 12.75 -2.88
C ARG A 83 -5.51 11.54 -1.97
N LYS A 84 -4.49 10.67 -1.95
CA LYS A 84 -4.46 9.38 -1.23
C LYS A 84 -3.05 8.85 -0.91
N GLY A 85 -2.03 9.71 -0.94
CA GLY A 85 -0.63 9.33 -0.79
C GLY A 85 -0.38 8.58 0.52
N TRP A 86 0.26 7.42 0.42
CA TRP A 86 0.42 6.50 1.52
C TRP A 86 1.08 7.14 2.75
N LEU A 87 2.14 7.92 2.55
CA LEU A 87 2.87 8.57 3.65
C LEU A 87 2.17 9.85 4.16
N VAL A 88 1.19 10.38 3.42
CA VAL A 88 0.35 11.51 3.88
C VAL A 88 -0.71 11.02 4.86
N TYR A 89 -1.32 9.86 4.58
CA TYR A 89 -2.41 9.28 5.36
C TYR A 89 -1.96 8.19 6.35
N THR A 90 -0.70 7.75 6.25
CA THR A 90 -0.07 6.77 7.15
C THR A 90 1.40 7.12 7.38
N PRO A 91 1.70 8.30 7.97
CA PRO A 91 3.07 8.81 8.10
C PRO A 91 3.97 7.92 8.95
N LEU A 92 3.42 7.10 9.85
CA LEU A 92 4.18 6.12 10.64
C LEU A 92 4.98 5.16 9.76
N MET A 93 4.49 4.85 8.55
CA MET A 93 5.17 3.94 7.62
C MET A 93 6.46 4.53 7.04
N SER A 94 6.72 5.84 7.21
CA SER A 94 8.04 6.42 6.91
C SER A 94 9.14 5.79 7.77
N LEU A 95 8.85 5.43 9.03
CA LEU A 95 9.79 4.71 9.90
C LEU A 95 10.10 3.31 9.37
N ALA A 96 9.12 2.64 8.75
CA ALA A 96 9.35 1.35 8.11
C ALA A 96 10.31 1.49 6.92
N LEU A 97 10.25 2.57 6.13
CA LEU A 97 11.20 2.81 5.04
C LEU A 97 12.62 3.10 5.56
N ILE A 98 12.75 3.90 6.62
CA ILE A 98 14.04 4.13 7.29
C ILE A 98 14.59 2.81 7.87
N GLY A 99 13.69 1.96 8.33
CA GLY A 99 13.95 0.65 8.93
C GLY A 99 14.69 -0.36 8.07
N PHE A 100 14.76 -0.17 6.75
CA PHE A 100 15.59 -1.00 5.89
C PHE A 100 17.08 -0.93 6.25
N VAL A 101 17.58 0.21 6.73
CA VAL A 101 18.97 0.39 7.16
C VAL A 101 19.32 -0.50 8.36
N PRO A 102 18.60 -0.44 9.50
CA PRO A 102 18.85 -1.35 10.61
C PRO A 102 18.45 -2.80 10.30
N LEU A 103 17.46 -3.04 9.42
CA LEU A 103 17.10 -4.40 8.98
C LEU A 103 18.29 -5.08 8.29
N TRP A 104 19.00 -4.36 7.41
CA TRP A 104 20.22 -4.86 6.78
C TRP A 104 21.29 -5.26 7.80
N ARG A 105 21.44 -4.47 8.87
CA ARG A 105 22.47 -4.68 9.90
C ARG A 105 22.11 -5.77 10.90
N LYS A 106 20.84 -5.88 11.29
CA LYS A 106 20.39 -6.78 12.38
C LYS A 106 19.75 -8.07 11.89
N VAL A 107 19.07 -8.05 10.74
CA VAL A 107 18.30 -9.18 10.20
C VAL A 107 18.53 -9.29 8.68
N ARG A 108 19.81 -9.34 8.28
CA ARG A 108 20.22 -9.45 6.88
C ARG A 108 19.49 -10.54 6.09
N PRO A 109 19.19 -11.74 6.64
CA PRO A 109 18.39 -12.75 5.95
C PRO A 109 17.03 -12.26 5.45
N ALA A 110 16.35 -11.37 6.18
CA ALA A 110 15.02 -10.87 5.79
C ALA A 110 15.09 -9.72 4.77
N PHE A 111 16.23 -9.04 4.65
CA PHE A 111 16.34 -7.77 3.95
C PHE A 111 15.97 -7.85 2.47
N TRP A 112 16.61 -8.76 1.71
CA TRP A 112 16.41 -8.80 0.26
C TRP A 112 14.99 -9.24 -0.12
N GLY A 113 14.45 -10.25 0.54
CA GLY A 113 13.07 -10.69 0.30
C GLY A 113 12.05 -9.57 0.53
N ILE A 114 12.18 -8.84 1.63
CA ILE A 114 11.27 -7.74 1.97
C ILE A 114 11.47 -6.52 1.07
N LEU A 115 12.72 -6.16 0.77
CA LEU A 115 13.03 -5.02 -0.10
C LEU A 115 12.52 -5.26 -1.52
N LEU A 116 12.82 -6.43 -2.09
CA LEU A 116 12.36 -6.78 -3.43
C LEU A 116 10.83 -6.87 -3.50
N PHE A 117 10.19 -7.48 -2.49
CA PHE A 117 8.74 -7.44 -2.36
C PHE A 117 8.21 -6.01 -2.40
N PHE A 118 8.74 -5.12 -1.56
CA PHE A 118 8.25 -3.74 -1.47
C PHE A 118 8.45 -2.98 -2.77
N LEU A 119 9.64 -3.04 -3.38
CA LEU A 119 9.95 -2.33 -4.62
C LEU A 119 9.10 -2.82 -5.79
N VAL A 120 8.96 -4.14 -5.96
CA VAL A 120 8.15 -4.73 -7.03
C VAL A 120 6.68 -4.42 -6.82
N ASN A 121 6.17 -4.54 -5.59
CA ASN A 121 4.79 -4.22 -5.27
C ASN A 121 4.50 -2.73 -5.53
N LEU A 122 5.34 -1.83 -5.02
CA LEU A 122 5.20 -0.39 -5.21
C LEU A 122 5.23 -0.03 -6.70
N TYR A 123 6.11 -0.66 -7.48
CA TYR A 123 6.16 -0.48 -8.93
C TYR A 123 4.85 -0.91 -9.60
N VAL A 124 4.40 -2.15 -9.36
CA VAL A 124 3.15 -2.69 -9.93
C VAL A 124 1.97 -1.79 -9.58
N VAL A 125 1.86 -1.41 -8.31
CA VAL A 125 0.79 -0.52 -7.82
C VAL A 125 0.85 0.84 -8.51
N SER A 126 2.04 1.41 -8.65
CA SER A 126 2.22 2.71 -9.31
C SER A 126 1.92 2.69 -10.81
N CYS A 127 1.87 1.51 -11.44
CA CYS A 127 1.58 1.35 -12.87
C CYS A 127 0.08 1.24 -13.17
N TRP A 128 -0.79 1.04 -12.17
CA TRP A 128 -2.23 0.94 -12.42
C TRP A 128 -2.81 2.24 -12.99
N GLY A 129 -3.72 2.14 -13.97
CA GLY A 129 -4.36 3.28 -14.64
C GLY A 129 -5.02 4.24 -13.66
N ASN A 130 -5.96 3.73 -12.87
CA ASN A 130 -6.56 4.43 -11.74
C ASN A 130 -5.65 4.41 -10.49
N TRP A 131 -4.52 5.11 -10.53
CA TRP A 131 -3.50 5.04 -9.45
C TRP A 131 -4.04 5.40 -8.05
N TRP A 132 -5.20 6.06 -7.96
CA TRP A 132 -5.88 6.39 -6.69
C TRP A 132 -6.82 5.28 -6.18
N TYR A 133 -6.95 4.15 -6.89
CA TYR A 133 -7.62 2.91 -6.44
C TYR A 133 -9.08 3.05 -5.98
N GLY A 134 -9.84 3.95 -6.62
CA GLY A 134 -11.26 4.16 -6.32
C GLY A 134 -11.51 4.66 -4.89
N GLY A 135 -12.77 4.74 -4.45
CA GLY A 135 -13.13 5.31 -3.14
C GLY A 135 -12.50 4.60 -1.93
N SER A 136 -11.61 5.27 -1.19
CA SER A 136 -11.00 4.72 0.04
C SER A 136 -10.27 5.76 0.90
N TYR A 137 -9.99 5.38 2.15
CA TYR A 137 -9.03 6.08 3.02
C TYR A 137 -7.60 5.69 2.67
N GLY A 138 -6.75 6.69 2.38
CA GLY A 138 -5.34 6.47 2.03
C GLY A 138 -5.14 5.53 0.84
N MET A 139 -3.93 4.96 0.75
CA MET A 139 -3.53 4.05 -0.33
C MET A 139 -3.81 2.59 0.06
N ARG A 140 -5.09 2.17 -0.02
CA ARG A 140 -5.58 0.87 0.47
C ARG A 140 -4.82 -0.35 -0.04
N VAL A 141 -4.27 -0.29 -1.25
CA VAL A 141 -3.52 -1.39 -1.88
C VAL A 141 -2.21 -1.72 -1.16
N LEU A 142 -1.68 -0.80 -0.36
CA LEU A 142 -0.46 -1.02 0.42
C LEU A 142 -0.75 -1.56 1.84
N ILE A 143 -2.01 -1.80 2.22
CA ILE A 143 -2.35 -2.36 3.54
C ILE A 143 -1.69 -3.72 3.76
N GLU A 144 -1.73 -4.62 2.76
CA GLU A 144 -1.05 -5.92 2.86
C GLU A 144 0.47 -5.77 3.00
N SER A 145 1.04 -4.74 2.39
CA SER A 145 2.47 -4.44 2.52
C SER A 145 2.84 -4.03 3.93
N SER A 146 1.94 -3.43 4.72
CA SER A 146 2.20 -3.06 6.11
C SER A 146 2.56 -4.26 7.00
N ALA A 147 1.98 -5.44 6.74
CA ALA A 147 2.31 -6.66 7.48
C ALA A 147 3.77 -7.07 7.25
N ILE A 148 4.24 -7.04 5.99
CA ILE A 148 5.62 -7.40 5.64
C ILE A 148 6.60 -6.28 6.05
N LEU A 149 6.18 -5.02 5.96
CA LEU A 149 6.97 -3.86 6.39
C LEU A 149 7.02 -3.68 7.92
N SER A 150 6.31 -4.51 8.68
CA SER A 150 6.44 -4.56 10.14
C SER A 150 7.85 -4.98 10.58
N PHE A 151 8.56 -5.79 9.79
CA PHE A 151 9.94 -6.19 10.06
C PHE A 151 10.93 -5.00 10.03
N PRO A 152 11.03 -4.23 8.93
CA PRO A 152 11.88 -3.04 8.94
C PRO A 152 11.37 -2.00 9.94
N LEU A 153 10.06 -1.86 10.16
CA LEU A 153 9.54 -1.01 11.23
C LEU A 153 10.08 -1.43 12.61
N ALA A 154 10.00 -2.71 12.97
CA ALA A 154 10.54 -3.24 14.21
C ALA A 154 12.05 -3.03 14.32
N ALA A 155 12.79 -3.20 13.21
CA ALA A 155 14.22 -2.92 13.16
C ALA A 155 14.53 -1.43 13.41
N SER A 156 13.71 -0.51 12.89
CA SER A 156 13.82 0.93 13.14
C SER A 156 13.56 1.27 14.61
N ILE A 157 12.48 0.73 15.19
CA ILE A 157 12.13 0.94 16.60
C ILE A 157 13.27 0.44 17.47
N SER A 158 13.72 -0.79 17.25
CA SER A 158 14.85 -1.39 17.97
C SER A 158 16.12 -0.55 17.85
N ALA A 159 16.43 0.04 16.69
CA ALA A 159 17.60 0.90 16.55
C ALA A 159 17.43 2.23 17.31
N ILE A 160 16.24 2.83 17.27
CA ILE A 160 15.97 4.16 17.83
C ILE A 160 15.92 4.12 19.36
N VAL A 161 15.30 3.10 19.97
CA VAL A 161 15.15 3.03 21.44
C VAL A 161 16.46 2.92 22.20
N HIS A 162 17.53 2.45 21.56
CA HIS A 162 18.87 2.38 22.16
C HIS A 162 19.64 3.70 22.13
N HIS A 163 19.12 4.74 21.46
CA HIS A 163 19.72 6.08 21.44
C HIS A 163 18.87 7.06 22.26
N ARG A 164 19.46 7.76 23.23
CA ARG A 164 18.72 8.64 24.17
C ARG A 164 17.83 9.68 23.46
N LEU A 165 18.40 10.46 22.53
CA LEU A 165 17.62 11.44 21.76
C LEU A 165 16.59 10.79 20.84
N GLY A 166 16.96 9.68 20.20
CA GLY A 166 16.08 8.91 19.32
C GLY A 166 14.85 8.39 20.06
N SER A 167 15.04 7.85 21.27
CA SER A 167 13.97 7.34 22.12
C SER A 167 12.97 8.43 22.53
N TYR A 168 13.45 9.63 22.90
CA TYR A 168 12.56 10.77 23.18
C TYR A 168 11.77 11.20 21.93
N LEU A 169 12.45 11.36 20.78
CA LEU A 169 11.79 11.70 19.52
C LEU A 169 10.76 10.65 19.10
N PHE A 170 11.08 9.37 19.23
CA PHE A 170 10.16 8.28 18.94
C PHE A 170 8.93 8.33 19.86
N THR A 171 9.15 8.48 21.16
CA THR A 171 8.08 8.54 22.16
C THR A 171 7.15 9.74 21.92
N ALA A 172 7.67 10.86 21.41
CA ALA A 172 6.88 12.03 21.05
C ALA A 172 6.15 11.89 19.69
N LEU A 173 6.85 11.41 18.66
CA LEU A 173 6.31 11.33 17.29
C LEU A 173 5.37 10.14 17.06
N PHE A 174 5.56 9.04 17.77
CA PHE A 174 4.77 7.83 17.58
C PHE A 174 3.28 8.04 17.92
N PRO A 175 2.91 8.61 19.10
CA PRO A 175 1.53 8.98 19.40
C PRO A 175 1.00 10.05 18.44
N LEU A 176 1.83 10.99 17.99
CA LEU A 176 1.42 12.02 17.03
C LEU A 176 1.01 11.41 15.69
N PHE A 177 1.78 10.46 15.15
CA PHE A 177 1.46 9.78 13.88
C PHE A 177 0.23 8.88 13.98
N ILE A 178 0.08 8.18 15.11
CA ILE A 178 -1.14 7.39 15.39
C ILE A 178 -2.34 8.33 15.52
N GLY A 179 -2.22 9.39 16.32
CA GLY A 179 -3.26 10.39 16.53
C GLY A 179 -3.70 11.06 15.22
N LEU A 180 -2.75 11.41 14.35
CA LEU A 180 -3.05 11.93 13.02
C LEU A 180 -3.81 10.90 12.17
N SER A 181 -3.38 9.63 12.17
CA SER A 181 -4.05 8.57 11.41
C SER A 181 -5.48 8.33 11.92
N LEU A 182 -5.69 8.38 13.25
CA LEU A 182 -7.01 8.26 13.88
C LEU A 182 -7.90 9.47 13.56
N LEU A 183 -7.37 10.69 13.66
CA LEU A 183 -8.06 11.91 13.29
C LEU A 183 -8.52 11.85 11.83
N GLN A 184 -7.61 11.53 10.91
CA GLN A 184 -7.94 11.44 9.49
C GLN A 184 -8.93 10.31 9.19
N THR A 185 -8.86 9.19 9.93
CA THR A 185 -9.85 8.10 9.83
C THR A 185 -11.23 8.57 10.29
N HIS A 186 -11.32 9.31 11.40
CA HIS A 186 -12.55 9.93 11.86
C HIS A 186 -13.10 10.94 10.85
N GLN A 187 -12.23 11.76 10.27
CA GLN A 187 -12.62 12.69 9.21
C GLN A 187 -13.14 11.97 7.97
N TYR A 188 -12.53 10.86 7.58
CA TYR A 188 -12.98 10.06 6.45
C TYR A 188 -14.33 9.37 6.73
N SER A 189 -14.52 8.77 7.90
CA SER A 189 -15.77 8.08 8.25
C SER A 189 -16.98 9.00 8.32
N HIS A 190 -16.76 10.28 8.61
CA HIS A 190 -17.79 11.33 8.62
C HIS A 190 -17.84 12.15 7.33
N GLY A 191 -17.12 11.72 6.28
CA GLY A 191 -17.12 12.36 4.97
C GLY A 191 -16.47 13.75 4.93
N ILE A 192 -15.73 14.18 5.96
CA ILE A 192 -14.96 15.43 5.99
C ILE A 192 -13.82 15.34 4.97
N ILE A 193 -13.04 14.25 5.01
CA ILE A 193 -12.11 13.89 3.92
C ILE A 193 -12.92 13.21 2.82
N HIS A 194 -12.88 13.76 1.61
CA HIS A 194 -13.55 13.14 0.48
C HIS A 194 -12.85 11.83 0.09
N HIS A 195 -13.62 10.81 -0.22
CA HIS A 195 -13.13 9.47 -0.53
C HIS A 195 -12.32 9.35 -1.84
N ASP A 196 -12.13 10.43 -2.59
CA ASP A 196 -11.56 10.35 -3.94
C ASP A 196 -11.00 11.63 -4.53
N ALA A 197 -11.62 12.77 -4.27
CA ALA A 197 -11.34 14.03 -4.97
C ALA A 197 -10.41 14.99 -4.20
N MET A 198 -9.69 14.50 -3.17
CA MET A 198 -8.88 15.37 -2.33
C MET A 198 -7.72 16.01 -3.11
N THR A 199 -7.50 17.29 -2.83
CA THR A 199 -6.34 18.07 -3.28
C THR A 199 -5.57 18.59 -2.07
N LYS A 200 -4.37 19.16 -2.29
CA LYS A 200 -3.63 19.85 -1.23
C LYS A 200 -4.48 20.94 -0.56
N LYS A 201 -5.18 21.75 -1.34
CA LYS A 201 -6.04 22.83 -0.82
C LYS A 201 -7.22 22.27 -0.03
N ALA A 202 -7.89 21.23 -0.54
CA ALA A 202 -8.99 20.58 0.17
C ALA A 202 -8.52 19.93 1.48
N TYR A 203 -7.38 19.25 1.46
CA TYR A 203 -6.78 18.60 2.64
C TYR A 203 -6.55 19.61 3.77
N TRP A 204 -5.87 20.71 3.47
CA TRP A 204 -5.59 21.73 4.48
C TRP A 204 -6.83 22.53 4.89
N ALA A 205 -7.85 22.64 4.03
CA ALA A 205 -9.11 23.28 4.39
C ALA A 205 -9.87 22.52 5.50
N VAL A 206 -9.71 21.19 5.56
CA VAL A 206 -10.38 20.35 6.55
C VAL A 206 -9.46 19.83 7.66
N PHE A 207 -8.15 20.06 7.58
CA PHE A 207 -7.18 19.53 8.53
C PHE A 207 -7.52 19.92 9.98
N GLY A 208 -7.54 18.95 10.89
CA GLY A 208 -7.83 19.18 12.31
C GLY A 208 -9.31 19.32 12.68
N HIS A 209 -10.22 19.42 11.71
CA HIS A 209 -11.66 19.53 11.99
C HIS A 209 -12.28 18.18 12.38
N LEU A 210 -13.00 18.14 13.50
CA LEU A 210 -13.80 17.00 13.94
C LEU A 210 -15.25 17.11 13.44
N HIS A 211 -16.00 16.01 13.49
CA HIS A 211 -17.42 16.04 13.20
C HIS A 211 -18.23 16.67 14.36
N PRO A 212 -19.22 17.53 14.07
CA PRO A 212 -19.57 18.06 12.76
C PRO A 212 -18.61 19.17 12.31
N ALA A 213 -18.17 19.12 11.05
CA ALA A 213 -17.41 20.21 10.44
C ALA A 213 -18.37 21.34 10.03
N GLY A 214 -18.02 22.60 10.35
CA GLY A 214 -18.86 23.75 10.03
C GLY A 214 -19.08 23.94 8.52
N LYS A 215 -20.25 24.46 8.11
CA LYS A 215 -20.64 24.65 6.71
C LYS A 215 -19.55 25.34 5.86
N LYS A 216 -18.97 26.44 6.37
CA LYS A 216 -17.88 27.17 5.67
C LYS A 216 -16.66 26.29 5.37
N VAL A 217 -16.34 25.33 6.23
CA VAL A 217 -15.22 24.39 6.03
C VAL A 217 -15.57 23.42 4.90
N MET A 218 -16.77 22.86 4.94
CA MET A 218 -17.26 21.92 3.94
C MET A 218 -17.42 22.57 2.56
N ASP A 219 -17.90 23.80 2.49
CA ASP A 219 -18.02 24.57 1.24
C ASP A 219 -16.62 24.87 0.65
N ARG A 220 -15.65 25.24 1.49
CA ARG A 220 -14.25 25.44 1.04
C ARG A 220 -13.64 24.13 0.54
N ARG A 221 -13.89 23.02 1.23
CA ARG A 221 -13.44 21.70 0.80
C ARG A 221 -14.00 21.38 -0.58
N GLU A 222 -15.33 21.47 -0.75
CA GLU A 222 -16.02 21.15 -2.01
C GLU A 222 -15.47 21.98 -3.17
N LYS A 223 -15.25 23.29 -2.96
CA LYS A 223 -14.64 24.19 -3.95
C LYS A 223 -13.24 23.73 -4.39
N TYR A 224 -12.49 23.08 -3.51
CA TYR A 224 -11.12 22.64 -3.78
C TYR A 224 -11.00 21.17 -4.19
N LEU A 225 -12.11 20.43 -4.26
CA LEU A 225 -12.08 19.06 -4.76
C LEU A 225 -11.76 19.02 -6.25
N ASP A 226 -10.98 18.01 -6.62
CA ASP A 226 -10.62 17.71 -8.00
C ASP A 226 -11.07 16.29 -8.31
N ARG A 227 -12.22 16.15 -8.99
CA ARG A 227 -12.84 14.85 -9.26
C ARG A 227 -12.06 14.14 -10.37
N PRO A 228 -11.58 12.91 -10.16
CA PRO A 228 -10.75 12.27 -11.14
C PRO A 228 -11.57 11.75 -12.33
N ASP A 229 -11.00 11.86 -13.52
CA ASP A 229 -11.57 11.24 -14.72
C ASP A 229 -11.08 9.79 -14.85
N TYR A 230 -11.97 8.86 -14.48
CA TYR A 230 -11.74 7.41 -14.58
C TYR A 230 -11.58 6.90 -16.02
N THR A 231 -12.19 7.58 -16.99
CA THR A 231 -12.13 7.17 -18.40
C THR A 231 -10.79 7.58 -19.00
N ALA A 232 -10.40 8.84 -18.80
CA ALA A 232 -9.14 9.37 -19.30
C ALA A 232 -7.94 8.66 -18.66
N ALA A 233 -7.97 8.38 -17.36
CA ALA A 233 -6.85 7.74 -16.66
C ALA A 233 -6.49 6.34 -17.17
N ASN A 234 -7.47 5.62 -17.74
CA ASN A 234 -7.24 4.29 -18.30
C ASN A 234 -6.95 4.29 -19.80
N LYS A 235 -7.40 5.31 -20.56
CA LYS A 235 -7.27 5.33 -22.02
C LYS A 235 -6.15 6.22 -22.54
N ASP A 236 -5.79 7.28 -21.83
CA ASP A 236 -4.94 8.34 -22.34
C ASP A 236 -3.55 8.36 -21.64
N ARG A 237 -2.50 8.05 -22.41
CA ARG A 237 -1.10 8.13 -21.96
C ARG A 237 -0.64 9.57 -21.71
N GLU A 238 -1.15 10.53 -22.48
CA GLU A 238 -0.80 11.94 -22.33
C GLU A 238 -1.42 12.50 -21.05
N TYR A 239 -2.69 12.19 -20.79
CA TYR A 239 -3.36 12.52 -19.53
C TYR A 239 -2.61 11.94 -18.32
N ARG A 240 -2.16 10.69 -18.40
CA ARG A 240 -1.31 10.10 -17.36
C ARG A 240 0.03 10.81 -17.21
N GLY A 241 0.65 11.22 -18.32
CA GLY A 241 1.88 12.02 -18.32
C GLY A 241 1.74 13.33 -17.55
N LYS A 242 0.59 14.01 -17.68
CA LYS A 242 0.25 15.24 -16.94
C LYS A 242 0.10 15.03 -15.43
N MET A 243 -0.04 13.78 -14.97
CA MET A 243 -0.13 13.44 -13.55
C MET A 243 1.22 13.15 -12.88
N ARG A 244 2.33 13.03 -13.61
CA ARG A 244 3.65 12.86 -12.98
C ARG A 244 3.96 14.05 -12.06
#